data_AF-A0A182W5P6-F1
#
_entry.id   AF-A0A182W5P6-F1
#
_cell.length_a   1.000
_cell.length_b   1.000
_cell.length_c   1.000
_cell.angle_alpha   90.00
_cell.angle_beta   90.00
_cell.angle_gamma   90.00
#
_symmetry.space_group_name_H-M   'P 1'
#
loop_
_entity.id
_entity.type
_entity.pdbx_description
1 polymer ?
#
loop_
_entity_poly.entity_id
_entity_poly.type
_entity_poly.pdbx_seq_one_letter_code
_entity_poly.pdbx_strand_id
1 'polypeptide(L)'
;MRSPPLGDGKGIPEELVSAVMQVLLGEKNYSVNGDYSTPYLKPNIARIYPLFILLYAIPTVLGLTLNVMIIVYISKYKLFRDVTHAFLINLAVCHCVQCAFVLPITLMVIIIQNWVFGQFMCFFLPLLQ
;
A
#
# COMPACT_ATOMS: atom_id res chain seq x y z
N MET A 1 -1.12 35.65 -32.44
CA MET A 1 -1.03 34.51 -33.38
C MET A 1 -2.35 33.75 -33.28
N ARG A 2 -3.12 33.74 -34.36
CA ARG A 2 -4.48 33.20 -34.43
C ARG A 2 -4.36 31.74 -34.89
N SER A 3 -4.75 30.79 -34.04
CA SER A 3 -4.84 29.38 -34.38
C SER A 3 -5.86 29.17 -35.51
N PRO A 4 -5.62 28.23 -36.45
CA PRO A 4 -6.50 28.00 -37.59
C PRO A 4 -7.83 27.38 -37.14
N PRO A 5 -8.95 27.67 -37.85
CA PRO A 5 -10.21 27.00 -37.60
C PRO A 5 -10.12 25.58 -38.13
N LEU A 6 -10.25 24.59 -37.25
CA LEU A 6 -10.31 23.18 -37.63
C LEU A 6 -11.70 22.91 -38.20
N GLY A 7 -11.82 23.07 -39.51
CA GLY A 7 -13.02 22.75 -40.27
C GLY A 7 -13.26 21.23 -40.34
N ASP A 8 -14.50 20.87 -40.02
CA ASP A 8 -15.28 19.77 -40.58
C ASP A 8 -14.59 18.41 -40.73
N GLY A 9 -14.55 17.65 -39.63
CA GLY A 9 -14.51 16.21 -39.67
C GLY A 9 -15.84 15.69 -39.15
N LYS A 10 -16.73 15.23 -40.05
CA LYS A 10 -17.90 14.37 -39.81
C LYS A 10 -17.99 13.94 -38.35
N GLY A 11 -18.89 14.59 -37.60
CA GLY A 11 -19.06 14.42 -36.17
C GLY A 11 -18.89 12.96 -35.79
N ILE A 12 -17.74 12.67 -35.16
CA ILE A 12 -17.56 11.39 -34.50
C ILE A 12 -18.71 11.34 -33.50
N PRO A 13 -19.63 10.36 -33.60
CA PRO A 13 -20.78 10.34 -32.72
C PRO A 13 -20.26 10.35 -31.28
N GLU A 14 -20.83 11.20 -30.43
CA GLU A 14 -20.43 11.37 -29.03
C GLU A 14 -20.39 10.00 -28.30
N GLU A 15 -21.21 9.07 -28.77
CA GLU A 15 -21.27 7.63 -28.44
C GLU A 15 -19.95 6.88 -28.69
N LEU A 16 -19.23 7.17 -29.78
CA LEU A 16 -17.93 6.56 -30.08
C LEU A 16 -16.84 7.14 -29.19
N VAL A 17 -16.90 8.44 -28.87
CA VAL A 17 -15.94 9.06 -27.93
C VAL A 17 -16.13 8.47 -26.55
N SER A 18 -17.37 8.31 -26.09
CA SER A 18 -17.68 7.69 -24.79
C SER A 18 -17.33 6.20 -24.78
N ALA A 19 -17.63 5.44 -25.85
CA ALA A 19 -17.24 4.03 -25.96
C ALA A 19 -15.72 3.84 -26.02
N VAL A 20 -15.00 4.68 -26.77
CA VAL A 20 -13.53 4.66 -26.84
C VAL A 20 -12.94 5.07 -25.50
N MET A 21 -13.53 6.05 -24.79
CA MET A 21 -13.09 6.43 -23.45
C MET A 21 -13.35 5.32 -22.42
N GLN A 22 -14.46 4.58 -22.53
CA GLN A 22 -14.71 3.39 -21.71
C GLN A 22 -13.75 2.24 -22.02
N VAL A 23 -13.37 2.04 -23.28
CA VAL A 23 -12.39 1.02 -23.69
C VAL A 23 -10.96 1.41 -23.31
N LEU A 24 -10.57 2.68 -23.51
CA LEU A 24 -9.25 3.22 -23.20
C LEU A 24 -9.00 3.36 -21.70
N LEU A 25 -10.02 3.76 -20.93
CA LEU A 25 -9.96 3.78 -19.47
C LEU A 25 -10.26 2.41 -18.84
N GLY A 26 -10.68 1.43 -19.63
CA GLY A 26 -11.02 0.08 -19.14
C GLY A 26 -12.12 0.09 -18.07
N GLU A 27 -12.93 1.14 -18.03
CA GLU A 27 -13.96 1.34 -17.03
C GLU A 27 -15.21 0.56 -17.45
N LYS A 28 -15.27 -0.70 -17.04
CA LYS A 28 -16.53 -1.44 -16.91
C LYS A 28 -17.45 -0.66 -15.97
N ASN A 29 -18.25 0.27 -16.49
CA ASN A 29 -19.36 0.95 -15.81
C ASN A 29 -19.15 1.00 -14.28
N TYR A 30 -18.03 1.60 -13.86
CA TYR A 30 -17.69 1.72 -12.46
C TYR A 30 -18.69 2.73 -11.95
N SER A 31 -19.74 2.20 -11.30
CA SER A 31 -20.86 2.98 -10.80
C SER A 31 -20.32 4.25 -10.16
N VAL A 32 -20.64 5.40 -10.74
CA VAL A 32 -20.39 6.76 -10.20
C VAL A 32 -21.34 6.99 -9.00
N ASN A 33 -21.51 5.95 -8.19
CA ASN A 33 -22.24 5.79 -6.94
C ASN A 33 -21.63 4.56 -6.23
N GLY A 34 -20.30 4.53 -6.11
CA GLY A 34 -19.59 3.46 -5.42
C GLY A 34 -19.93 3.50 -3.94
N ASP A 35 -20.92 2.71 -3.53
CA ASP A 35 -21.19 2.45 -2.13
C ASP A 35 -20.03 1.60 -1.58
N TYR A 36 -19.07 2.25 -0.92
CA TYR A 36 -17.90 1.59 -0.30
C TYR A 36 -18.27 0.79 0.96
N SER A 37 -19.56 0.69 1.30
CA SER A 37 -20.05 -0.04 2.48
C SER A 37 -19.94 -1.56 2.34
N THR A 38 -19.71 -2.09 1.12
CA THR A 38 -19.62 -3.53 0.87
C THR A 38 -18.24 -3.93 0.34
N PRO A 39 -17.52 -4.86 1.01
CA PRO A 39 -16.20 -5.31 0.57
C PRO A 39 -16.34 -6.20 -0.68
N TYR A 40 -16.12 -5.64 -1.87
CA TYR A 40 -16.08 -6.39 -3.14
C TYR A 40 -14.67 -6.92 -3.42
N LEU A 41 -14.42 -8.19 -3.07
CA LEU A 41 -13.17 -8.87 -3.41
C LEU A 41 -13.17 -9.23 -4.91
N LYS A 42 -12.36 -8.54 -5.73
CA LYS A 42 -12.23 -8.92 -7.15
C LYS A 42 -11.80 -10.40 -7.26
N PRO A 43 -12.38 -11.21 -8.15
CA PRO A 43 -12.11 -12.65 -8.20
C PRO A 43 -10.64 -13.00 -8.50
N ASN A 44 -9.91 -12.13 -9.20
CA ASN A 44 -8.46 -12.23 -9.36
C ASN A 44 -7.69 -12.00 -8.05
N ILE A 45 -8.17 -11.13 -7.17
CA ILE A 45 -7.62 -10.89 -5.83
C ILE A 45 -7.91 -12.10 -4.93
N ALA A 46 -9.10 -12.70 -5.04
CA ALA A 46 -9.48 -13.90 -4.28
C ALA A 46 -8.60 -15.14 -4.53
N ARG A 47 -7.84 -15.18 -5.63
CA ARG A 47 -6.87 -16.25 -5.87
C ARG A 47 -5.47 -15.95 -5.31
N ILE A 48 -5.08 -14.67 -5.30
CA ILE A 48 -3.72 -14.23 -4.92
C ILE A 48 -3.64 -13.75 -3.46
N TYR A 49 -4.77 -13.48 -2.79
CA TYR A 49 -4.80 -13.00 -1.40
C TYR A 49 -4.02 -13.88 -0.41
N PRO A 50 -4.02 -15.24 -0.46
CA PRO A 50 -3.27 -16.02 0.53
C PRO A 50 -1.77 -15.85 0.34
N LEU A 51 -1.30 -15.61 -0.89
CA LEU A 51 0.09 -15.31 -1.17
C LEU A 51 0.48 -13.96 -0.56
N PHE A 52 -0.35 -12.92 -0.71
CA PHE A 52 -0.09 -11.63 -0.07
C PHE A 52 -0.06 -11.74 1.45
N ILE A 53 -1.00 -12.47 2.05
CA ILE A 53 -0.99 -12.70 3.49
C ILE A 53 0.33 -13.38 3.91
N LEU A 54 0.75 -14.43 3.22
CA LEU A 54 1.99 -15.13 3.53
C LEU A 54 3.22 -14.22 3.36
N LEU A 55 3.27 -13.46 2.27
CA LEU A 55 4.36 -12.57 1.92
C LEU A 55 4.52 -11.41 2.91
N TYR A 56 3.43 -10.98 3.56
CA TYR A 56 3.49 -9.96 4.60
C TYR A 56 3.65 -10.58 6.01
N ALA A 57 3.09 -11.77 6.26
CA ALA A 57 3.18 -12.44 7.55
C ALA A 57 4.59 -12.98 7.84
N ILE A 58 5.25 -13.61 6.86
CA ILE A 58 6.59 -14.18 7.04
C ILE A 58 7.61 -13.09 7.44
N PRO A 59 7.74 -11.96 6.72
CA PRO A 59 8.65 -10.89 7.10
C PRO A 59 8.26 -10.23 8.42
N THR A 60 6.97 -10.15 8.74
CA THR A 60 6.52 -9.62 10.05
C THR A 60 7.08 -10.48 11.19
N VAL A 61 6.90 -11.80 11.11
CA VAL A 61 7.35 -12.73 12.15
C VAL A 61 8.88 -12.80 12.21
N LEU A 62 9.54 -12.96 11.06
CA LEU A 62 10.99 -13.03 10.99
C LEU A 62 11.63 -11.71 11.42
N GLY A 63 11.12 -10.58 10.92
CA GLY A 63 11.59 -9.24 11.26
C GLY A 63 11.46 -8.97 12.75
N LEU A 64 10.31 -9.25 13.35
CA LEU A 64 10.13 -9.05 14.80
C LEU A 64 11.07 -9.96 15.60
N THR A 65 11.17 -11.24 15.23
CA THR A 65 12.03 -12.20 15.94
C THR A 65 13.50 -11.79 15.87
N LEU A 66 14.00 -11.46 14.69
CA LEU A 66 15.41 -11.10 14.49
C LEU A 66 15.77 -9.79 15.19
N ASN A 67 14.94 -8.76 15.07
CA ASN A 67 15.21 -7.46 15.69
C ASN A 67 15.12 -7.54 17.22
N VAL A 68 14.16 -8.29 17.77
CA VAL A 68 14.09 -8.55 19.22
C VAL A 68 15.31 -9.34 19.69
N MET A 69 15.74 -10.36 18.94
CA MET A 69 16.95 -11.14 19.27
C MET A 69 18.21 -10.26 19.29
N ILE A 70 18.35 -9.29 18.37
CA ILE A 70 19.46 -8.32 18.38
C ILE A 70 19.45 -7.49 19.66
N ILE A 71 18.28 -6.95 20.03
CA ILE A 71 18.13 -6.14 21.26
C ILE A 71 18.49 -6.97 22.50
N VAL A 72 17.99 -8.20 22.59
CA VAL A 72 18.27 -9.12 23.71
C VAL A 72 19.76 -9.48 23.75
N TYR A 73 20.37 -9.76 22.59
CA TYR A 73 21.79 -10.09 22.50
C TYR A 73 22.65 -8.94 23.01
N ILE A 74 22.47 -7.73 22.48
CA ILE A 74 23.25 -6.56 22.90
C ILE A 74 23.05 -6.27 24.39
N SER A 75 21.83 -6.45 24.89
CA SER A 75 21.50 -6.29 26.30
C SER A 75 22.19 -7.31 27.20
N LYS A 76 22.21 -8.58 26.79
CA LYS A 76 22.83 -9.68 27.54
C LYS A 76 24.34 -9.52 27.64
N TYR A 77 24.99 -9.14 26.54
CA TYR A 77 26.45 -8.95 26.53
C TYR A 77 26.89 -7.55 27.01
N LYS A 78 25.95 -6.69 27.43
CA LYS A 78 26.20 -5.32 27.89
C LYS A 78 27.07 -4.50 26.92
N LEU A 79 26.88 -4.73 25.61
CA LEU A 79 27.68 -4.12 24.54
C LEU A 79 27.33 -2.65 24.26
N PHE A 80 26.47 -2.04 25.09
CA PHE A 80 26.00 -0.64 24.97
C PHE A 80 27.09 0.44 25.01
N ARG A 81 28.35 0.07 25.35
CA ARG A 81 29.44 1.03 25.54
C ARG A 81 30.03 1.53 24.22
N ASP A 82 29.81 0.80 23.12
CA ASP A 82 30.23 1.23 21.79
C ASP A 82 29.09 1.91 21.04
N VAL A 83 29.43 2.97 20.30
CA VAL A 83 28.50 3.74 19.47
C VAL A 83 27.80 2.85 18.42
N THR A 84 28.51 1.85 17.90
CA THR A 84 27.98 0.88 16.93
C THR A 84 26.80 0.09 17.48
N HIS A 85 26.89 -0.39 18.72
CA HIS A 85 25.83 -1.18 19.34
C HIS A 85 24.60 -0.32 19.66
N ALA A 86 24.78 0.96 19.97
CA ALA A 86 23.68 1.91 20.10
C ALA A 86 22.94 2.13 18.76
N PHE A 87 23.68 2.24 17.65
CA PHE A 87 23.09 2.31 16.31
C PHE A 87 22.30 1.05 15.95
N LEU A 88 22.82 -0.14 16.27
CA LEU A 88 22.13 -1.41 16.03
C LEU A 88 20.83 -1.54 16.82
N ILE A 89 20.81 -1.09 18.09
CA ILE A 89 19.56 -1.08 18.88
C ILE A 89 18.55 -0.12 18.26
N ASN A 90 18.96 1.09 17.90
CA ASN A 90 18.07 2.05 17.26
C ASN A 90 17.46 1.49 15.97
N LEU A 91 18.29 0.89 15.11
CA LEU A 91 17.84 0.23 13.89
C LEU A 91 16.84 -0.90 14.19
N ALA A 92 17.14 -1.75 15.18
CA ALA A 92 16.26 -2.84 15.57
C ALA A 92 14.90 -2.35 16.09
N VAL A 93 14.87 -1.26 16.87
CA VAL A 93 13.63 -0.63 17.33
C VAL A 93 12.81 -0.09 16.14
N CYS A 94 13.44 0.62 15.21
CA CYS A 94 12.77 1.10 14.00
C CYS A 94 12.14 -0.04 13.20
N HIS A 95 12.87 -1.15 13.00
CA HIS A 95 12.34 -2.31 12.30
C HIS A 95 11.21 -3.00 13.05
N CYS A 96 11.25 -3.07 14.38
CA CYS A 96 10.12 -3.57 15.18
C CYS A 96 8.86 -2.73 14.95
N VAL A 97 8.99 -1.39 14.93
CA VAL A 97 7.87 -0.49 14.63
C VAL A 97 7.35 -0.70 13.20
N GLN A 98 8.23 -0.77 12.22
CA GLN A 98 7.83 -1.04 10.83
C GLN A 98 7.11 -2.39 10.68
N CYS A 99 7.64 -3.45 11.29
CA CYS A 99 7.01 -4.77 11.21
C CYS A 99 5.66 -4.81 11.94
N ALA A 100 5.53 -4.11 13.08
CA ALA A 100 4.32 -4.12 13.90
C ALA A 100 3.20 -3.23 13.36
N PHE A 101 3.52 -2.11 12.69
CA PHE A 101 2.53 -1.15 12.21
C PHE A 101 2.45 -1.13 10.69
N VAL A 102 3.57 -0.93 10.00
CA VAL A 102 3.57 -0.70 8.54
C VAL A 102 3.09 -1.92 7.78
N LEU A 103 3.61 -3.12 8.10
CA LEU A 103 3.22 -4.36 7.39
C LEU A 103 1.74 -4.73 7.54
N PRO A 104 1.15 -4.78 8.76
CA PRO A 104 -0.27 -5.14 8.90
C PRO A 104 -1.22 -4.08 8.34
N ILE A 105 -0.90 -2.79 8.48
CA ILE A 105 -1.74 -1.72 7.93
C ILE A 105 -1.67 -1.76 6.39
N THR A 106 -0.48 -1.92 5.82
CA THR A 106 -0.32 -2.06 4.36
C THR A 106 -1.09 -3.26 3.82
N LEU A 107 -1.01 -4.41 4.49
CA LEU A 107 -1.80 -5.59 4.12
C LEU A 107 -3.30 -5.30 4.14
N MET A 108 -3.80 -4.64 5.18
CA MET A 108 -5.22 -4.26 5.27
C MET A 108 -5.64 -3.31 4.16
N VAL A 109 -4.83 -2.29 3.86
CA VAL A 109 -5.10 -1.34 2.76
C VAL A 109 -5.14 -2.06 1.41
N ILE A 110 -4.23 -3.02 1.18
CA ILE A 110 -4.20 -3.82 -0.04
C ILE A 110 -5.44 -4.74 -0.13
N ILE A 111 -5.91 -5.33 0.97
CA ILE A 111 -7.08 -6.23 0.94
C ILE A 111 -8.37 -5.44 0.78
N ILE A 112 -8.55 -4.38 1.57
CA ILE A 112 -9.79 -3.61 1.65
C ILE A 112 -9.93 -2.66 0.45
N GLN A 113 -8.81 -2.27 -0.19
CA GLN A 113 -8.77 -1.30 -1.30
C GLN A 113 -9.49 0.02 -0.97
N ASN A 114 -9.68 0.31 0.32
CA ASN A 114 -10.27 1.53 0.85
C ASN A 114 -9.51 1.94 2.12
N TRP A 115 -9.42 3.24 2.36
CA TRP A 115 -8.69 3.79 3.48
C TRP A 115 -9.60 4.01 4.70
N VAL A 116 -9.46 3.16 5.72
CA VAL A 116 -10.34 3.17 6.91
C VAL A 116 -9.68 3.72 8.19
N PHE A 117 -8.37 3.99 8.17
CA PHE A 117 -7.58 4.36 9.36
C PHE A 117 -7.57 5.88 9.66
N GLY A 118 -8.31 6.69 8.89
CA GLY A 118 -8.40 8.14 9.07
C GLY A 118 -7.20 8.95 8.52
N GLN A 119 -7.31 10.28 8.51
CA GLN A 119 -6.34 11.17 7.84
C GLN A 119 -4.93 11.12 8.44
N PHE A 120 -4.81 11.01 9.77
CA PHE A 120 -3.50 10.97 10.43
C PHE A 120 -2.64 9.80 9.94
N MET A 121 -3.20 8.58 9.95
CA MET A 121 -2.48 7.39 9.52
C MET A 121 -2.15 7.42 8.02
N CYS A 122 -2.91 8.17 7.21
CA CYS A 122 -2.68 8.30 5.76
C CYS A 122 -1.34 8.99 5.47
N PHE A 123 -0.95 9.98 6.27
CA PHE A 123 0.33 10.66 6.17
C PHE A 123 1.42 10.00 7.02
N PHE A 124 1.05 9.41 8.14
CA PHE A 124 2.00 8.80 9.06
C PHE A 124 2.56 7.47 8.54
N LEU A 125 1.75 6.66 7.85
CA LEU A 125 2.20 5.36 7.35
C LEU A 125 3.36 5.49 6.33
N PRO A 126 3.29 6.37 5.31
CA PRO A 126 4.42 6.58 4.40
C PRO A 126 5.63 7.26 5.06
N LEU A 127 5.42 7.98 6.17
CA LEU A 127 6.51 8.59 6.93
C LEU A 127 7.30 7.56 7.75
N LEU A 128 6.65 6.48 8.20
CA LEU A 128 7.28 5.40 8.95
C LEU A 128 8.02 4.39 8.08
N GLN A 129 7.71 4.36 6.78
CA GLN A 129 8.22 3.38 5.83
C GLN A 129 9.56 3.81 5.25
#